data_AF-A0A830C757-F1
#
_entry.id   AF-A0A830C757-F1
#
_cell.length_a   1.000
_cell.length_b   1.000
_cell.length_c   1.000
_cell.angle_alpha   90.00
_cell.angle_beta   90.00
_cell.angle_gamma   90.00
#
_symmetry.space_group_name_H-M   'P 1'
#
loop_
_entity.id
_entity.type
_entity.pdbx_description
1 polymer ?
#
loop_
_entity_poly.entity_id
_entity_poly.type
_entity_poly.pdbx_seq_one_letter_code
_entity_poly.pdbx_strand_id
1 'polypeptide(L)'
;MWHSLNHGGRTVFLEEDEAWIEQIKRRFPMLESYHAAYDSKVNQADDLMQVGKGPECVAVSDPRYSMCQLALKGLPDEVYDVQWDVIMVDAPTGYYEEAPGRMTAIYTAGMMARNRQEVAGETDVFVHDVNREVEDNFSREFLCEGYMKKQEGRLRHFEIPSHRGDLDKTFCP
;
A
#
# COMPACT_ATOMS: atom_id res chain seq x y z
N MET A 1 18.05 8.31 -2.19
CA MET A 1 17.84 8.90 -0.85
C MET A 1 17.32 7.84 0.12
N TRP A 2 16.10 7.32 -0.04
CA TRP A 2 15.51 6.32 0.88
C TRP A 2 16.41 5.13 1.17
N HIS A 3 16.98 4.50 0.13
CA HIS A 3 17.94 3.41 0.28
C HIS A 3 19.17 3.80 1.13
N SER A 4 19.68 5.03 0.99
CA SER A 4 20.83 5.49 1.75
C SER A 4 20.50 5.85 3.20
N LEU A 5 19.26 6.26 3.49
CA LEU A 5 18.81 6.56 4.85
C LEU A 5 18.55 5.28 5.66
N ASN A 6 18.16 4.19 4.99
CA ASN A 6 17.88 2.90 5.62
C ASN A 6 19.17 2.07 5.82
N HIS A 7 20.11 2.59 6.61
CA HIS A 7 21.40 1.94 6.84
C HIS A 7 21.25 0.54 7.44
N GLY A 8 21.71 -0.48 6.73
CA GLY A 8 21.64 -1.88 7.16
C GLY A 8 20.27 -2.53 6.99
N GLY A 9 19.26 -1.78 6.53
CA GLY A 9 17.94 -2.30 6.20
C GLY A 9 17.77 -2.60 4.70
N ARG A 10 16.62 -3.19 4.36
CA ARG A 10 16.20 -3.44 2.97
C ARG A 10 15.26 -2.34 2.51
N THR A 11 15.47 -1.79 1.33
CA THR A 11 14.56 -0.81 0.71
C THR A 11 14.23 -1.27 -0.70
N VAL A 12 12.93 -1.46 -0.96
CA VAL A 12 12.38 -1.86 -2.25
C VAL A 12 11.52 -0.73 -2.79
N PHE A 13 11.62 -0.47 -4.09
CA PHE A 13 10.76 0.46 -4.80
C PHE A 13 9.80 -0.29 -5.72
N LEU A 14 8.51 0.00 -5.62
CA LEU A 14 7.51 -0.40 -6.60
C LEU A 14 7.25 0.77 -7.52
N GLU A 15 7.44 0.57 -8.82
CA GLU A 15 7.42 1.64 -9.82
C GLU A 15 6.54 1.24 -11.02
N GLU A 16 5.77 2.19 -11.55
CA GLU A 16 4.84 1.97 -12.66
C GLU A 16 5.50 2.10 -14.04
N ASP A 17 6.65 2.77 -14.14
CA ASP A 17 7.40 2.92 -15.40
C ASP A 17 8.58 1.93 -15.49
N GLU A 18 8.40 0.85 -16.27
CA GLU A 18 9.44 -0.15 -16.51
C GLU A 18 10.71 0.43 -17.17
N ALA A 19 10.57 1.40 -18.08
CA ALA A 19 11.71 2.03 -18.73
C ALA A 19 12.51 2.89 -17.74
N TRP A 20 11.83 3.55 -16.81
CA TRP A 20 12.47 4.25 -15.71
C TRP A 20 13.26 3.28 -14.80
N ILE A 21 12.69 2.11 -14.50
CA ILE A 21 13.37 1.06 -13.71
C ILE A 21 14.67 0.63 -14.39
N GLU A 22 14.63 0.35 -15.70
CA GLU A 22 15.83 -0.02 -16.45
C GLU A 22 16.89 1.08 -16.41
N GLN A 23 16.47 2.34 -16.59
CA GLN A 23 17.38 3.49 -16.57
C GLN A 23 18.05 3.65 -15.20
N ILE A 24 17.27 3.57 -14.11
CA ILE A 24 17.80 3.79 -12.77
C ILE A 24 18.73 2.65 -12.35
N LYS A 25 18.42 1.39 -12.70
CA LYS A 25 19.25 0.23 -12.39
C LYS A 25 20.62 0.30 -13.06
N ARG A 26 20.71 0.87 -14.26
CA ARG A 26 22.01 1.12 -14.93
C ARG A 26 22.86 2.15 -14.18
N ARG A 27 22.22 3.15 -13.56
CA ARG A 27 22.91 4.21 -12.82
C ARG A 27 23.23 3.81 -11.38
N PHE A 28 22.35 3.05 -10.75
CA PHE A 28 22.41 2.64 -9.36
C PHE A 28 22.05 1.15 -9.24
N PRO A 29 22.99 0.23 -9.56
CA PRO A 29 22.72 -1.21 -9.59
C PRO A 29 22.35 -1.82 -8.23
N MET A 30 22.63 -1.10 -7.13
CA MET A 30 22.27 -1.50 -5.78
C MET A 30 20.81 -1.25 -5.42
N LEU A 31 20.06 -0.50 -6.24
CA LEU A 31 18.66 -0.24 -5.97
C LEU A 31 17.82 -1.46 -6.34
N GLU A 32 17.07 -1.94 -5.35
CA GLU A 32 16.09 -2.98 -5.55
C GLU A 32 14.75 -2.33 -5.96
N SER A 33 14.30 -2.63 -7.17
CA SER A 33 13.02 -2.13 -7.68
C SER A 33 12.31 -3.12 -8.58
N TYR A 34 10.99 -3.10 -8.52
CA TYR A 34 10.09 -3.97 -9.28
C TYR A 34 9.01 -3.17 -9.97
N HIS A 35 8.63 -3.63 -11.15
CA HIS A 35 7.52 -3.05 -11.88
C HIS A 35 6.21 -3.44 -11.21
N ALA A 36 5.34 -2.47 -10.98
CA ALA A 36 4.00 -2.66 -10.45
C ALA A 36 2.98 -2.18 -11.47
N ALA A 37 2.13 -3.08 -11.95
CA ALA A 37 1.06 -2.74 -12.88
C ALA A 37 -0.18 -2.28 -12.10
N TYR A 38 -0.55 -1.01 -12.28
CA TYR A 38 -1.74 -0.42 -11.65
C TYR A 38 -2.88 -0.32 -12.68
N ASP A 39 -3.83 -1.24 -12.62
CA ASP A 39 -4.92 -1.31 -13.60
C ASP A 39 -6.12 -0.41 -13.26
N SER A 40 -6.23 0.04 -12.00
CA SER A 40 -7.33 0.89 -11.52
C SER A 40 -7.12 2.36 -11.89
N LYS A 41 -8.15 3.01 -12.43
CA LYS A 41 -8.14 4.43 -12.80
C LYS A 41 -8.83 5.30 -11.77
N VAL A 42 -8.41 6.56 -11.66
CA VAL A 42 -8.99 7.54 -10.71
C VAL A 42 -10.51 7.64 -10.84
N ASN A 43 -11.07 7.64 -12.06
CA ASN A 43 -12.52 7.69 -12.28
C ASN A 43 -13.30 6.45 -11.81
N GLN A 44 -12.62 5.37 -11.43
CA GLN A 44 -13.23 4.16 -10.85
C GLN A 44 -13.28 4.20 -9.31
N ALA A 45 -12.79 5.28 -8.69
CA ALA A 45 -12.64 5.37 -7.24
C ALA A 45 -13.94 5.13 -6.47
N ASP A 46 -15.06 5.72 -6.92
CA ASP A 46 -16.35 5.58 -6.22
C ASP A 46 -16.86 4.14 -6.24
N ASP A 47 -16.82 3.48 -7.38
CA ASP A 47 -17.22 2.08 -7.53
C ASP A 47 -16.31 1.16 -6.70
N LEU A 48 -15.00 1.40 -6.75
CA LEU A 48 -13.99 0.64 -6.01
C LEU A 48 -14.12 0.83 -4.50
N MET A 49 -14.54 2.01 -4.03
CA MET A 49 -14.84 2.26 -2.63
C MET A 49 -16.01 1.38 -2.15
N GLN A 50 -17.06 1.24 -2.96
CA GLN A 50 -18.17 0.35 -2.62
C GLN A 50 -17.77 -1.12 -2.62
N VAL A 51 -16.99 -1.55 -3.63
CA VAL A 51 -16.46 -2.93 -3.70
C VAL A 51 -15.57 -3.23 -2.48
N GLY A 52 -14.71 -2.30 -2.09
CA GLY A 52 -13.79 -2.43 -0.96
C GLY A 52 -14.48 -2.64 0.38
N LYS A 53 -15.73 -2.20 0.53
CA LYS A 53 -16.54 -2.40 1.75
C LYS A 53 -17.17 -3.80 1.83
N GLY A 54 -17.04 -4.60 0.78
CA GLY A 54 -17.57 -5.97 0.74
C GLY A 54 -16.78 -6.97 1.60
N PRO A 55 -17.40 -8.12 1.94
CA PRO A 55 -16.80 -9.15 2.80
C PRO A 55 -15.46 -9.68 2.26
N GLU A 56 -15.33 -9.82 0.94
CA GLU A 56 -14.10 -10.28 0.27
C GLU A 56 -12.91 -9.34 0.47
N CYS A 57 -13.18 -8.06 0.74
CA CYS A 57 -12.16 -7.02 0.88
C CYS A 57 -11.81 -6.72 2.35
N VAL A 58 -12.65 -7.12 3.30
CA VAL A 58 -12.36 -6.99 4.75
C VAL A 58 -11.78 -8.27 5.36
N ALA A 59 -11.82 -9.39 4.64
CA ALA A 59 -11.19 -10.64 5.05
C ALA A 59 -9.66 -10.55 4.91
N VAL A 60 -8.95 -10.48 6.05
CA VAL A 60 -7.48 -10.44 6.08
C VAL A 60 -6.91 -11.74 5.53
N SER A 61 -6.25 -11.63 4.37
CA SER A 61 -5.65 -12.74 3.64
C SER A 61 -4.44 -12.26 2.84
N ASP A 62 -3.71 -13.19 2.25
CA ASP A 62 -2.59 -12.87 1.38
C ASP A 62 -3.08 -12.13 0.11
N PRO A 63 -2.60 -10.90 -0.15
CA PRO A 63 -3.05 -10.12 -1.31
C PRO A 63 -2.84 -10.84 -2.65
N ARG A 64 -1.83 -11.73 -2.76
CA ARG A 64 -1.57 -12.53 -3.97
C ARG A 64 -2.78 -13.34 -4.43
N TYR A 65 -3.57 -13.82 -3.47
CA TYR A 65 -4.68 -14.73 -3.70
C TYR A 65 -6.05 -14.11 -3.35
N SER A 66 -6.07 -12.83 -2.98
CA SER A 66 -7.31 -12.14 -2.60
C SER A 66 -8.30 -12.06 -3.76
N MET A 67 -9.58 -12.27 -3.47
CA MET A 67 -10.67 -12.05 -4.43
C MET A 67 -11.06 -10.57 -4.55
N CYS A 68 -10.61 -9.72 -3.62
CA CYS A 68 -10.87 -8.29 -3.66
C CYS A 68 -10.22 -7.63 -4.89
N GLN A 69 -10.98 -6.78 -5.58
CA GLN A 69 -10.50 -6.04 -6.75
C GLN A 69 -9.45 -4.98 -6.39
N LEU A 70 -9.43 -4.53 -5.13
CA LEU A 70 -8.44 -3.57 -4.64
C LEU A 70 -7.06 -4.19 -4.36
N ALA A 71 -6.96 -5.52 -4.27
CA ALA A 71 -5.69 -6.18 -4.01
C ALA A 71 -4.79 -6.10 -5.25
N LEU A 72 -3.63 -5.47 -5.10
CA LEU A 72 -2.59 -5.43 -6.11
C LEU A 72 -1.91 -6.80 -6.17
N LYS A 73 -2.05 -7.45 -7.32
CA LYS A 73 -1.56 -8.81 -7.59
C LYS A 73 -0.38 -8.75 -8.55
N GLY A 74 0.44 -9.79 -8.57
CA GLY A 74 1.53 -9.92 -9.52
C GLY A 74 2.81 -9.16 -9.16
N LEU A 75 2.91 -8.64 -7.93
CA LEU A 75 4.21 -8.24 -7.40
C LEU A 75 5.08 -9.50 -7.16
N PRO A 76 6.41 -9.38 -7.06
CA PRO A 76 7.26 -10.51 -6.68
C PRO A 76 6.92 -11.04 -5.29
N ASP A 77 7.08 -12.35 -5.08
CA ASP A 77 6.81 -13.01 -3.79
C ASP A 77 7.54 -12.34 -2.62
N GLU A 78 8.77 -11.90 -2.85
CA GLU A 78 9.59 -11.21 -1.85
C GLU A 78 8.95 -9.94 -1.30
N VAL A 79 8.09 -9.27 -2.08
CA VAL A 79 7.35 -8.10 -1.61
C VAL A 79 6.26 -8.51 -0.64
N TYR A 80 5.57 -9.62 -0.90
CA TYR A 80 4.50 -10.12 -0.05
C TYR A 80 5.00 -10.86 1.19
N ASP A 81 6.15 -11.54 1.09
CA ASP A 81 6.69 -12.40 2.15
C ASP A 81 7.45 -11.61 3.23
N VAL A 82 7.94 -10.41 2.89
CA VAL A 82 8.62 -9.53 3.85
C VAL A 82 7.62 -8.86 4.78
N GLN A 83 7.94 -8.87 6.06
CA GLN A 83 7.25 -8.10 7.08
C GLN A 83 7.84 -6.68 7.09
N TRP A 84 7.21 -5.78 6.35
CA TRP A 84 7.69 -4.39 6.23
C TRP A 84 7.46 -3.63 7.54
N ASP A 85 8.49 -2.97 8.04
CA ASP A 85 8.35 -2.02 9.15
C ASP A 85 7.65 -0.74 8.68
N VAL A 86 7.98 -0.28 7.46
CA VAL A 86 7.48 0.96 6.86
C VAL A 86 7.04 0.73 5.42
N ILE A 87 5.87 1.24 5.06
CA ILE A 87 5.36 1.31 3.68
C ILE A 87 5.00 2.77 3.36
N MET A 88 5.56 3.31 2.28
CA MET A 88 5.23 4.66 1.79
C MET A 88 4.46 4.54 0.47
N VAL A 89 3.21 4.99 0.48
CA VAL A 89 2.36 5.06 -0.71
C VAL A 89 2.46 6.47 -1.31
N ASP A 90 3.35 6.60 -2.30
CA ASP A 90 3.55 7.83 -3.08
C ASP A 90 3.48 7.61 -4.60
N ALA A 91 2.89 6.50 -5.02
CA ALA A 91 2.62 6.13 -6.41
C ALA A 91 1.36 5.25 -6.45
N PRO A 92 0.67 5.13 -7.60
CA PRO A 92 0.95 5.76 -8.89
C PRO A 92 0.60 7.26 -8.97
N THR A 93 0.79 7.81 -10.17
CA THR A 93 0.63 9.22 -10.58
C THR A 93 -0.66 9.91 -10.09
N GLY A 94 -1.84 9.33 -10.35
CA GLY A 94 -3.12 9.75 -9.78
C GLY A 94 -3.57 11.21 -9.96
N TYR A 95 -3.11 11.97 -10.97
CA TYR A 95 -3.46 13.41 -11.13
C TYR A 95 -4.57 13.71 -12.15
N TYR A 96 -5.10 12.72 -12.87
CA TYR A 96 -6.22 12.88 -13.82
C TYR A 96 -7.10 11.62 -13.85
N GLU A 97 -8.34 11.76 -14.33
CA GLU A 97 -9.38 10.72 -14.26
C GLU A 97 -8.97 9.37 -14.86
N GLU A 98 -8.26 9.38 -15.99
CA GLU A 98 -7.82 8.17 -16.70
C GLU A 98 -6.47 7.62 -16.22
N ALA A 99 -5.81 8.33 -15.29
CA ALA A 99 -4.53 7.91 -14.73
C ALA A 99 -4.73 6.73 -13.78
N PRO A 100 -3.71 5.88 -13.61
CA PRO A 100 -3.70 4.95 -12.49
C PRO A 100 -3.80 5.71 -11.16
N GLY A 101 -4.72 5.26 -10.30
CA GLY A 101 -4.98 5.85 -8.99
C GLY A 101 -4.40 5.05 -7.83
N ARG A 102 -4.22 5.67 -6.67
CA ARG A 102 -3.60 5.04 -5.48
C ARG A 102 -4.51 4.08 -4.70
N MET A 103 -5.73 3.84 -5.16
CA MET A 103 -6.72 2.98 -4.48
C MET A 103 -6.16 1.59 -4.14
N THR A 104 -5.62 0.89 -5.14
CA THR A 104 -5.08 -0.46 -4.98
C THR A 104 -3.79 -0.48 -4.16
N ALA A 105 -2.94 0.54 -4.32
CA ALA A 105 -1.70 0.70 -3.55
C ALA A 105 -1.99 0.89 -2.05
N ILE A 106 -2.90 1.81 -1.71
CA ILE A 106 -3.33 2.09 -0.33
C ILE A 106 -3.93 0.83 0.30
N TYR A 107 -4.90 0.20 -0.38
CA TYR A 107 -5.55 -1.00 0.12
C TYR A 107 -4.54 -2.13 0.37
N THR A 108 -3.66 -2.39 -0.61
CA THR A 108 -2.68 -3.48 -0.52
C THR A 108 -1.67 -3.25 0.60
N ALA A 109 -1.20 -2.01 0.80
CA ALA A 109 -0.34 -1.67 1.93
C ALA A 109 -1.00 -2.03 3.27
N GLY A 110 -2.28 -1.68 3.43
CA GLY A 110 -3.06 -2.05 4.60
C GLY A 110 -3.23 -3.56 4.77
N MET A 111 -3.44 -4.31 3.69
CA MET A 111 -3.57 -5.76 3.76
C MET A 111 -2.26 -6.47 4.10
N MET A 112 -1.14 -6.00 3.53
CA MET A 112 0.19 -6.50 3.86
C MET A 112 0.53 -6.26 5.34
N ALA A 113 0.25 -5.05 5.84
CA ALA A 113 0.45 -4.71 7.24
C ALA A 113 -0.34 -5.62 8.19
N ARG A 114 -1.62 -5.88 7.88
CA ARG A 114 -2.49 -6.76 8.69
C ARG A 114 -2.13 -8.23 8.59
N ASN A 115 -1.71 -8.69 7.41
CA ASN A 115 -1.37 -10.09 7.12
C ASN A 115 0.06 -10.47 7.50
N ARG A 116 0.82 -9.56 8.15
CA ARG A 116 2.17 -9.86 8.66
C ARG A 116 2.15 -11.11 9.56
N GLN A 117 3.21 -11.92 9.45
CA GLN A 117 3.28 -13.24 10.10
C GLN A 117 3.43 -13.14 11.62
N GLU A 118 4.16 -12.13 12.10
CA GLU A 118 4.32 -11.90 13.54
C GLU A 118 2.99 -11.53 14.20
N VAL A 119 2.68 -12.24 15.28
CA VAL A 119 1.47 -12.05 16.10
C VAL A 119 1.47 -10.68 16.77
N ALA A 120 2.64 -10.26 17.29
CA ALA A 120 2.86 -8.95 17.88
C ALA A 120 3.78 -8.16 16.94
N GLY A 121 3.23 -7.14 16.28
CA GLY A 121 3.96 -6.28 15.38
C GLY A 121 3.03 -5.29 14.68
N GLU A 122 3.59 -4.19 14.23
CA GLU A 122 2.89 -3.10 13.56
C GLU A 122 3.69 -2.61 12.36
N THR A 123 2.98 -2.10 11.36
CA THR A 123 3.58 -1.50 10.16
C THR A 123 3.19 -0.05 10.10
N ASP A 124 4.19 0.83 9.95
CA ASP A 124 3.97 2.24 9.69
C ASP A 124 3.63 2.43 8.21
N VAL A 125 2.40 2.85 7.92
CA VAL A 125 1.96 3.16 6.56
C VAL A 125 1.83 4.67 6.41
N PHE A 126 2.58 5.23 5.46
CA PHE A 126 2.51 6.63 5.09
C PHE A 126 1.82 6.79 3.75
N VAL A 127 0.82 7.68 3.67
CA VAL A 127 0.13 8.02 2.43
C VAL A 127 0.38 9.50 2.14
N HIS A 128 0.96 9.78 0.97
CA HIS A 128 1.20 11.14 0.52
C HIS A 128 0.05 11.65 -0.35
N ASP A 129 -0.07 12.98 -0.48
CA ASP A 129 -1.11 13.69 -1.22
C ASP A 129 -2.55 13.49 -0.72
N VAL A 130 -2.74 13.33 0.59
CA VAL A 130 -4.07 13.16 1.22
C VAL A 130 -4.97 14.41 1.17
N ASN A 131 -4.56 15.46 0.45
CA ASN A 131 -5.42 16.57 0.07
C ASN A 131 -6.24 16.28 -1.21
N ARG A 132 -5.96 15.17 -1.89
CA ARG A 132 -6.74 14.65 -3.00
C ARG A 132 -7.80 13.69 -2.48
N GLU A 133 -8.96 13.67 -3.11
CA GLU A 133 -10.14 12.94 -2.64
C GLU A 133 -9.93 11.42 -2.56
N VAL A 134 -9.27 10.84 -3.55
CA VAL A 134 -8.95 9.40 -3.58
C VAL A 134 -8.10 9.02 -2.38
N GLU A 135 -6.96 9.66 -2.20
CA GLU A 135 -6.01 9.37 -1.13
C GLU A 135 -6.62 9.64 0.24
N ASP A 136 -7.41 10.71 0.38
CA ASP A 136 -8.10 11.03 1.63
C ASP A 136 -9.08 9.92 2.02
N ASN A 137 -10.02 9.59 1.13
CA ASN A 137 -11.10 8.66 1.39
C ASN A 137 -10.57 7.22 1.54
N PHE A 138 -9.73 6.76 0.61
CA PHE A 138 -9.22 5.38 0.64
C PHE A 138 -8.32 5.11 1.83
N SER A 139 -7.48 6.07 2.24
CA SER A 139 -6.61 5.85 3.40
C SER A 139 -7.40 5.81 4.71
N ARG A 140 -8.42 6.66 4.88
CA ARG A 140 -9.31 6.61 6.07
C ARG A 140 -10.11 5.32 6.13
N GLU A 141 -10.62 4.86 5.00
CA GLU A 141 -11.45 3.65 4.95
C GLU A 141 -10.60 2.38 5.12
N PHE A 142 -9.52 2.20 4.34
CA PHE A 142 -8.83 0.91 4.23
C PHE A 142 -7.57 0.80 5.08
N LEU A 143 -6.97 1.91 5.50
CA LEU A 143 -5.97 1.93 6.57
C LEU A 143 -6.60 2.21 7.94
N CYS A 144 -7.90 2.51 7.96
CA CYS A 144 -8.73 2.82 9.12
C CYS A 144 -8.33 4.12 9.84
N GLU A 145 -9.26 5.05 9.94
CA GLU A 145 -9.05 6.31 10.67
C GLU A 145 -8.63 6.09 12.13
N GLY A 146 -9.11 5.03 12.78
CA GLY A 146 -8.70 4.70 14.15
C GLY A 146 -7.23 4.24 14.30
N TYR A 147 -6.55 3.90 13.21
CA TYR A 147 -5.10 3.63 13.20
C TYR A 147 -4.27 4.86 12.78
N MET A 148 -4.91 5.98 12.45
CA MET A 148 -4.21 7.21 12.09
C MET A 148 -3.50 7.81 13.32
N LYS A 149 -2.19 7.99 13.23
CA LYS A 149 -1.38 8.59 14.29
C LYS A 149 -1.25 10.09 14.11
N LYS A 150 -1.02 10.53 12.86
CA LYS A 150 -0.81 11.94 12.55
C LYS A 150 -1.05 12.23 11.06
N GLN A 151 -1.51 13.45 10.78
CA GLN A 151 -1.39 14.06 9.45
C GLN A 151 -0.57 15.36 9.56
N GLU A 152 0.41 15.53 8.69
CA GLU A 152 1.24 16.73 8.58
C GLU A 152 1.22 17.22 7.13
N GLY A 153 0.53 18.33 6.89
CA GLY A 153 0.28 18.83 5.53
C GLY A 153 -0.41 17.77 4.64
N ARG A 154 0.31 17.33 3.60
CA ARG A 154 -0.15 16.35 2.61
C ARG A 154 0.24 14.90 2.94
N LEU A 155 0.92 14.65 4.05
CA LEU A 155 1.36 13.32 4.45
C LEU A 155 0.55 12.83 5.64
N ARG A 156 0.08 11.60 5.58
CA ARG A 156 -0.68 10.94 6.65
C ARG A 156 0.02 9.66 7.07
N HIS A 157 0.07 9.42 8.38
CA HIS A 157 0.72 8.28 9.01
C HIS A 157 -0.31 7.43 9.75
N PHE A 158 -0.27 6.12 9.48
CA PHE A 158 -1.04 5.08 10.15
C PHE A 158 -0.09 4.06 10.77
N GLU A 159 -0.45 3.54 11.93
CA GLU A 159 0.25 2.44 12.61
C GLU A 159 -0.71 1.24 12.62
N ILE A 160 -0.49 0.29 11.72
CA ILE A 160 -1.44 -0.79 11.47
C ILE A 160 -0.91 -2.07 12.15
N PRO A 161 -1.65 -2.62 13.14
CA PRO A 161 -1.21 -3.81 13.84
C PRO A 161 -1.38 -5.06 12.97
N SER A 162 -0.69 -6.14 13.35
CA SER A 162 -1.00 -7.49 12.88
C SER A 162 -2.42 -7.91 13.29
N HIS A 163 -3.14 -8.57 12.38
CA HIS A 163 -4.44 -9.18 12.64
C HIS A 163 -4.33 -10.70 12.87
N ARG A 164 -3.16 -11.32 12.66
CA ARG A 164 -2.99 -12.77 12.82
C ARG A 164 -3.04 -13.25 14.27
N GLY A 165 -2.81 -12.35 15.23
CA GLY A 165 -2.80 -12.68 16.65
C GLY A 165 -4.14 -12.62 17.38
N ASP A 166 -5.18 -12.12 16.71
CA ASP A 166 -6.49 -11.87 17.32
C ASP A 166 -7.59 -12.06 16.26
N LEU A 167 -8.22 -13.24 16.28
CA LEU A 167 -9.25 -13.62 15.30
C LEU A 167 -10.55 -12.81 15.45
N ASP A 168 -10.75 -12.17 16.60
CA ASP A 168 -11.92 -11.32 16.87
C ASP A 168 -11.66 -9.85 16.50
N LYS A 169 -10.42 -9.52 16.10
CA LYS A 169 -10.05 -8.16 15.70
C LYS A 169 -10.81 -7.76 14.43
N THR A 170 -11.62 -6.73 14.57
CA THR A 170 -12.35 -6.11 13.46
C THR A 170 -11.37 -5.46 12.46
N PHE A 171 -11.79 -5.31 11.20
CA PHE A 171 -10.95 -4.73 10.15
C PHE A 171 -10.47 -3.30 10.47
N CYS A 172 -11.36 -2.49 11.05
CA CYS A 172 -11.08 -1.20 11.66
C CYS A 172 -11.48 -1.24 13.15
N PRO A 173 -10.74 -0.54 14.03
CA PRO A 173 -11.05 -0.44 15.46
C PRO A 173 -12.22 0.52 15.75
#